data_AF-A0A523IXJ4-F1
#
_entry.id   AF-A0A523IXJ4-F1
#
_cell.length_a   1.000
_cell.length_b   1.000
_cell.length_c   1.000
_cell.angle_alpha   90.00
_cell.angle_beta   90.00
_cell.angle_gamma   90.00
#
_symmetry.space_group_name_H-M   'P 1'
#
loop_
_entity.id
_entity.type
_entity.pdbx_description
1 polymer ?
#
loop_
_entity_poly.entity_id
_entity_poly.type
_entity_poly.pdbx_seq_one_letter_code
_entity_poly.pdbx_strand_id
1 'polypeptide(L)' 'MYIAGTKFKVVSKIQIRDQVFEPGLQGEIIKPIPKMVGKAYSVKFEDGRNAEIHVVIMNNQTKVLKD' A
#
# COMPACT_ATOMS: atom_id res chain seq x y z
N MET A 1 7.26 4.20 -9.54
CA MET A 1 6.92 2.81 -9.14
C MET A 1 7.80 2.52 -7.94
N TYR A 2 7.26 1.96 -6.85
CA TYR A 2 8.10 1.69 -5.67
C TYR A 2 8.97 0.45 -5.94
N ILE A 3 10.20 0.48 -5.44
CA ILE A 3 11.20 -0.55 -5.66
C ILE A 3 11.15 -1.53 -4.47
N ALA A 4 11.47 -2.81 -4.70
CA ALA A 4 11.71 -3.75 -3.60
C ALA A 4 12.73 -3.16 -2.61
N GLY A 5 12.50 -3.31 -1.31
CA GLY A 5 13.30 -2.65 -0.27
C GLY A 5 12.74 -1.29 0.19
N THR A 6 11.76 -0.72 -0.51
CA THR A 6 11.15 0.56 -0.10
C THR A 6 10.45 0.39 1.26
N LYS A 7 10.92 1.14 2.26
CA LYS A 7 10.29 1.23 3.59
C LYS A 7 9.09 2.15 3.56
N PHE A 8 8.06 1.82 4.33
CA PHE A 8 6.88 2.65 4.52
C PHE A 8 6.39 2.57 5.96
N LYS A 9 5.55 3.55 6.33
CA LYS A 9 4.89 3.61 7.63
C LYS A 9 3.39 3.74 7.43
N VAL A 10 2.63 2.98 8.18
CA VAL A 10 1.17 3.10 8.23
C VAL A 10 0.83 4.43 8.91
N VAL A 11 0.16 5.32 8.17
CA VAL A 11 -0.23 6.66 8.65
C VAL A 11 -1.66 6.70 9.21
N SER A 12 -2.50 5.72 8.86
CA SER A 12 -3.89 5.62 9.30
C SER A 12 -4.23 4.17 9.58
N LYS A 13 -5.11 3.94 10.56
CA LYS A 13 -5.50 2.59 10.96
C LYS A 13 -6.14 1.86 9.78
N ILE A 14 -5.60 0.69 9.45
CA ILE A 14 -6.13 -0.18 8.39
C ILE A 14 -6.70 -1.42 9.06
N GLN A 15 -7.94 -1.78 8.73
CA GLN A 15 -8.56 -3.02 9.17
C GLN A 15 -8.92 -3.88 7.96
N ILE A 16 -8.36 -5.09 7.89
CA ILE A 16 -8.60 -6.06 6.83
C ILE A 16 -8.98 -7.38 7.49
N ARG A 17 -10.25 -7.78 7.37
CA ARG A 17 -10.80 -8.95 8.08
C ARG A 17 -10.50 -8.84 9.58
N ASP A 18 -9.83 -9.83 10.15
CA ASP A 18 -9.46 -9.89 11.57
C ASP A 18 -8.09 -9.25 11.88
N GLN A 19 -7.45 -8.63 10.89
CA GLN A 19 -6.16 -7.98 11.06
C GLN A 19 -6.30 -6.46 11.16
N VAL A 20 -5.67 -5.91 12.17
CA VAL A 20 -5.56 -4.46 12.38
C VAL A 20 -4.11 -4.02 12.23
N PHE A 21 -3.87 -3.01 11.40
CA PHE A 21 -2.57 -2.36 11.22
C PHE A 21 -2.68 -0.96 11.79
N GLU A 22 -2.05 -0.73 12.94
CA GLU A 22 -2.12 0.54 13.65
C GLU A 22 -1.22 1.61 13.00
N PRO A 23 -1.58 2.90 13.09
CA PRO A 23 -0.69 3.99 12.72
C PRO A 23 0.63 3.85 13.48
N GLY A 24 1.75 3.99 12.79
CA GLY A 24 3.06 3.74 13.38
C GLY A 24 3.75 2.51 12.83
N LEU A 25 2.99 1.49 12.43
CA LEU A 25 3.53 0.21 11.97
C LEU A 25 4.36 0.39 10.70
N GLN A 26 5.58 -0.14 10.72
CA GLN A 26 6.50 -0.04 9.59
C GLN A 26 6.51 -1.35 8.80
N GLY A 27 6.81 -1.22 7.51
CA GLY A 27 6.96 -2.35 6.62
C GLY A 27 7.84 -2.04 5.43
N GLU A 28 8.01 -3.05 4.60
CA GLU A 28 8.85 -3.02 3.42
C GLU A 28 8.13 -3.63 2.22
N ILE A 29 8.28 -3.02 1.05
CA ILE A 29 7.83 -3.59 -0.21
C ILE A 29 8.78 -4.72 -0.62
N ILE A 30 8.23 -5.92 -0.75
CA ILE A 30 8.97 -7.12 -1.15
C ILE A 30 9.03 -7.22 -2.67
N LYS A 31 7.89 -7.06 -3.36
CA LYS A 31 7.81 -7.13 -4.82
C LYS A 31 6.51 -6.51 -5.36
N PRO A 32 6.51 -5.99 -6.60
CA PRO A 32 5.28 -5.66 -7.29
C PRO A 32 4.46 -6.91 -7.62
N ILE A 33 3.13 -6.78 -7.64
CA ILE A 33 2.18 -7.83 -7.99
C ILE A 33 1.37 -7.36 -9.21
N PRO A 34 1.30 -8.15 -10.30
CA PRO A 34 0.43 -7.84 -11.42
C PRO A 34 -1.04 -8.04 -11.03
N LYS A 35 -1.87 -7.02 -11.24
CA LYS A 35 -3.33 -7.07 -11.08
C LYS A 35 -3.99 -6.41 -12.28
N MET A 36 -5.24 -6.80 -12.55
CA MET A 36 -6.01 -6.34 -13.71
C MET A 36 -6.29 -4.83 -13.69
N VAL A 37 -6.37 -4.21 -12.51
CA VAL A 37 -6.57 -2.76 -12.34
C VAL A 37 -5.68 -2.25 -11.20
N GLY A 38 -4.92 -1.18 -11.47
CA GLY A 38 -4.08 -0.51 -10.49
C GLY A 38 -2.70 -1.15 -10.28
N LYS A 39 -1.98 -0.69 -9.26
CA LYS A 39 -0.66 -1.23 -8.89
C LYS A 39 -0.77 -1.90 -7.52
N ALA A 40 -0.34 -3.15 -7.42
CA ALA A 40 -0.31 -3.87 -6.17
C ALA A 40 1.14 -4.22 -5.79
N TYR A 41 1.39 -4.32 -4.49
CA TYR A 41 2.69 -4.72 -3.95
C TYR A 41 2.48 -5.73 -2.82
N SER A 42 3.37 -6.72 -2.76
CA SER A 42 3.52 -7.55 -1.56
C SER A 42 4.38 -6.79 -0.56
N VAL A 43 3.93 -6.73 0.68
CA VAL A 43 4.65 -6.07 1.77
C VAL A 43 4.82 -7.00 2.96
N LYS A 44 5.92 -6.78 3.69
CA LYS A 44 6.20 -7.41 4.98
C LYS A 44 6.28 -6.33 6.06
N PHE A 45 5.56 -6.52 7.14
CA PHE A 45 5.60 -5.65 8.32
C PHE A 45 6.65 -6.15 9.31
N GLU A 46 7.15 -5.25 10.16
CA GLU A 46 8.17 -5.57 11.18
C GLU A 46 7.67 -6.57 12.23
N ASP A 47 6.36 -6.64 12.45
CA ASP A 47 5.72 -7.62 13.35
C ASP A 47 5.59 -9.02 12.75
N GLY A 48 6.17 -9.24 11.56
CA GLY A 48 6.22 -10.53 10.88
C GLY A 48 5.02 -10.81 9.97
N ARG A 49 4.00 -9.95 9.94
CA ARG A 49 2.84 -10.11 9.05
C ARG A 49 3.18 -9.75 7.60
N ASN A 50 2.55 -10.44 6.67
CA ASN A 50 2.63 -10.13 5.24
C ASN A 50 1.25 -9.70 4.73
N ALA A 51 1.20 -8.73 3.82
CA ALA A 51 -0.03 -8.31 3.16
C ALA A 51 0.20 -8.00 1.67
N GLU A 52 -0.86 -8.07 0.88
CA GLU A 52 -0.90 -7.44 -0.44
C GLU A 52 -1.54 -6.07 -0.28
N ILE A 53 -0.81 -5.00 -0.59
CA ILE A 53 -1.37 -3.65 -0.64
C ILE A 53 -1.73 -3.30 -2.08
N HIS A 54 -3.00 -2.98 -2.30
CA HIS A 54 -3.43 -2.33 -3.52
C HIS A 54 -3.17 -0.84 -3.38
N VAL A 55 -2.15 -0.34 -4.08
CA VAL A 55 -1.93 1.10 -4.22
C VAL A 55 -2.86 1.59 -5.31
N VAL A 56 -4.06 1.97 -4.90
CA VAL A 56 -4.85 2.90 -5.69
C VAL A 56 -4.13 4.24 -5.53
N ILE A 57 -3.40 4.66 -6.56
CA ILE A 57 -3.03 6.07 -6.66
C ILE A 57 -4.37 6.79 -6.77
N MET A 58 -4.85 7.37 -5.68
CA MET A 58 -5.95 8.33 -5.73
C MET A 58 -5.43 9.56 -6.45
N ASN A 59 -5.31 9.46 -7.78
CA ASN A 59 -5.08 10.59 -8.67
C ASN A 59 -6.38 11.41 -8.81
N ASN A 60 -7.17 11.51 -7.74
CA ASN A 60 -8.39 12.31 -7.66
C ASN A 60 -8.13 13.69 -7.03
N GLN A 61 -6.86 14.10 -6.90
CA GLN A 61 -6.51 15.53 -6.85
C GLN A 61 -6.34 16.14 -8.25
N THR A 62 -6.75 15.44 -9.31
CA THR A 62 -6.80 16.02 -10.65
C THR A 62 -8.23 16.45 -10.96
N LYS A 63 -8.49 17.74 -10.78
CA LYS A 63 -9.67 18.40 -11.35
C LYS A 63 -9.42 18.53 -12.86
N VAL A 64 -10.13 17.74 -13.67
CA VAL A 64 -10.20 18.01 -15.11
C VAL A 64 -10.96 19.33 -15.27
N LEU A 65 -10.25 20.39 -15.62
CA LEU A 65 -10.88 21.57 -16.20
C LEU A 65 -11.24 21.17 -17.63
N LYS A 66 -12.54 21.11 -17.95
CA LYS A 66 -13.01 20.88 -19.33
C LYS A 66 -12.47 21.98 -20.25
N ASP A 67 -12.31 21.65 -21.54
CA ASP A 67 -11.97 22.60 -22.63
C ASP A 67 -12.85 23.86 -22.61
#